data_AF-A0A9W5TQ83-F1
#
_entry.id   AF-A0A9W5TQ83-F1
#
_cell.length_a   1.000
_cell.length_b   1.000
_cell.length_c   1.000
_cell.angle_alpha   90.00
_cell.angle_beta   90.00
_cell.angle_gamma   90.00
#
_symmetry.space_group_name_H-M   'P 1'
#
loop_
_entity.id
_entity.type
_entity.pdbx_description
1 polymer ?
#
loop_
_entity_poly.entity_id
_entity_poly.type
_entity_poly.pdbx_seq_one_letter_code
_entity_poly.pdbx_strand_id
1 'polypeptide(L)'
;MSLTAGTGPLGQDRAGAFSPTVEGNLVYVEPHPRRIQAVLGDRTLIDTEGALMVHRRGQPLSYAFAAEDVSELPTTPVLEAPGFVSVPWTAVDAWFEEGRRLVHYPPNPYHRVDCRPTRRRLRVKILGVTVVDTADTTIVFETSLAPRLYVSVEAVRAEVLRRSDTATYCNYKGWATYWSAVVGDVVVPDVAWSYEDPLPESSPIASMVSFDPDRAAVQAELPHGRDRYHMPR
;
A
#
# COMPACT_ATOMS: atom_id res chain seq x y z
N MET A 1 -1.87 -9.59 0.61
CA MET A 1 -1.18 -9.48 -0.70
C MET A 1 -0.79 -8.02 -0.90
N SER A 2 0.52 -7.73 -0.99
CA SER A 2 0.97 -6.38 -1.38
C SER A 2 0.68 -6.19 -2.86
N LEU A 3 -0.36 -5.40 -3.18
CA LEU A 3 -0.65 -4.98 -4.54
C LEU A 3 0.32 -3.84 -4.89
N THR A 4 1.56 -4.17 -5.25
CA THR A 4 2.60 -3.13 -5.37
C THR A 4 2.29 -2.08 -6.44
N ALA A 5 1.53 -2.45 -7.48
CA ALA A 5 1.11 -1.54 -8.54
C ALA A 5 -0.40 -1.52 -8.82
N GLY A 6 -1.19 -2.42 -8.21
CA GLY A 6 -2.65 -2.52 -8.43
C GLY A 6 -3.04 -2.44 -9.91
N THR A 7 -3.97 -1.54 -10.23
CA THR A 7 -4.43 -1.25 -11.60
C THR A 7 -3.62 -0.17 -12.34
N GLY A 8 -2.42 0.19 -11.84
CA GLY A 8 -1.54 1.19 -12.44
C GLY A 8 -0.88 0.76 -13.76
N PRO A 9 -0.13 1.65 -14.43
CA PRO A 9 0.45 1.38 -15.75
C PRO A 9 1.37 0.15 -15.81
N LEU A 10 2.10 -0.11 -14.72
CA LEU A 10 3.00 -1.27 -14.56
C LEU A 10 2.37 -2.40 -13.71
N GLY A 11 1.06 -2.31 -13.44
CA GLY A 11 0.29 -3.39 -12.83
C GLY A 11 0.12 -4.60 -13.76
N GLN A 12 -0.18 -5.76 -13.16
CA GLN A 12 -0.60 -6.93 -13.94
C GLN A 12 -1.98 -6.68 -14.58
N ASP A 13 -2.92 -6.12 -13.79
CA ASP A 13 -4.31 -5.83 -14.16
C ASP A 13 -4.55 -4.32 -14.37
N ARG A 14 -3.78 -3.71 -15.28
CA ARG A 14 -3.86 -2.27 -15.58
C ARG A 14 -5.28 -1.82 -15.96
N ALA A 15 -5.71 -0.65 -15.47
CA ALA A 15 -7.00 -0.06 -15.81
C ALA A 15 -7.03 0.60 -17.21
N GLY A 16 -5.86 0.94 -17.77
CA GLY A 16 -5.73 1.60 -19.07
C GLY A 16 -4.79 0.86 -20.03
N ALA A 17 -4.65 1.37 -21.25
CA ALA A 17 -3.76 0.84 -22.27
C ALA A 17 -2.69 1.88 -22.67
N PHE A 18 -1.50 1.41 -23.04
CA PHE A 18 -0.49 2.28 -23.65
C PHE A 18 -0.86 2.56 -25.10
N SER A 19 -0.60 3.78 -25.55
CA SER A 19 -0.73 4.18 -26.96
C SER A 19 0.55 4.93 -27.37
N PRO A 20 1.36 4.37 -28.30
CA PRO A 20 1.16 3.07 -28.97
C PRO A 20 1.27 1.89 -27.99
N THR A 21 0.82 0.71 -28.41
CA THR A 21 0.99 -0.53 -27.65
C THR A 21 2.47 -0.78 -27.40
N VAL A 22 2.81 -1.13 -26.16
CA VAL A 22 4.17 -1.49 -25.75
C VAL A 22 4.25 -3.00 -25.55
N GLU A 23 5.10 -3.67 -26.33
CA GLU A 23 5.37 -5.10 -26.21
C GLU A 23 6.54 -5.40 -25.25
N GLY A 24 6.60 -6.64 -24.76
CA GLY A 24 7.70 -7.13 -23.92
C GLY A 24 7.65 -6.70 -22.45
N ASN A 25 8.79 -6.87 -21.77
CA ASN A 25 8.96 -6.54 -20.36
C ASN A 25 9.37 -5.07 -20.22
N LEU A 26 8.37 -4.19 -20.10
CA LEU A 26 8.60 -2.77 -19.85
C LEU A 26 9.21 -2.56 -18.46
N VAL A 27 10.36 -1.87 -18.44
CA VAL A 27 11.04 -1.42 -17.22
C VAL A 27 11.23 0.09 -17.30
N TYR A 28 10.87 0.80 -16.24
CA TYR A 28 11.11 2.23 -16.11
C TYR A 28 12.16 2.44 -15.01
N VAL A 29 13.26 3.11 -15.37
CA VAL A 29 14.35 3.44 -14.45
C VAL A 29 14.46 4.94 -14.37
N GLU A 30 14.49 5.48 -13.16
CA GLU A 30 14.62 6.91 -12.92
C GLU A 30 15.66 7.19 -11.82
N PRO A 31 16.34 8.34 -11.86
CA PRO A 31 17.10 8.82 -10.72
C PRO A 31 16.21 8.96 -9.48
N HIS A 32 16.71 8.54 -8.33
CA HIS A 32 16.03 8.69 -7.06
C HIS A 32 16.90 9.51 -6.11
N PRO A 33 16.87 10.86 -6.21
CA PRO A 33 17.78 11.76 -5.50
C PRO A 33 17.35 11.92 -4.03
N ARG A 34 17.32 10.80 -3.31
CA ARG A 34 17.10 10.71 -1.88
C ARG A 34 18.23 9.91 -1.28
N ARG A 35 18.68 10.28 -0.09
CA ARG A 35 19.72 9.55 0.63
C ARG A 35 19.19 8.20 1.08
N ILE A 36 19.79 7.13 0.55
CA ILE A 36 19.48 5.75 0.88
C ILE A 36 20.63 5.16 1.70
N GLN A 37 20.28 4.49 2.79
CA GLN A 37 21.24 3.80 3.65
C GLN A 37 20.85 2.35 3.86
N ALA A 38 21.85 1.46 3.80
CA ALA A 38 21.71 0.04 4.09
C ALA A 38 22.60 -0.33 5.29
N VAL A 39 22.01 -0.89 6.34
CA VAL A 39 22.67 -1.11 7.64
C VAL A 39 22.65 -2.59 8.02
N LEU A 40 23.82 -3.16 8.31
CA LEU A 40 24.01 -4.52 8.80
C LEU A 40 24.78 -4.48 10.13
N GLY A 41 24.14 -4.93 11.22
CA GLY A 41 24.60 -4.67 12.58
C GLY A 41 24.73 -3.16 12.82
N ASP A 42 25.91 -2.73 13.31
CA ASP A 42 26.23 -1.31 13.55
C ASP A 42 26.91 -0.64 12.34
N ARG A 43 27.01 -1.32 11.20
CA ARG A 43 27.74 -0.85 10.01
C ARG A 43 26.78 -0.37 8.93
N THR A 44 27.02 0.85 8.43
CA THR A 44 26.41 1.33 7.19
C THR A 44 27.24 0.84 6.00
N LEU A 45 26.65 -0.01 5.16
CA LEU A 45 27.32 -0.63 4.00
C LEU A 45 26.98 0.05 2.66
N ILE A 46 25.89 0.80 2.62
CA ILE A 46 25.52 1.70 1.52
C ILE A 46 25.08 3.02 2.16
N ASP A 47 25.56 4.13 1.64
CA ASP A 47 25.13 5.48 1.98
C ASP A 47 25.31 6.38 0.76
N THR A 48 24.24 6.61 0.00
CA THR A 48 24.32 7.29 -1.30
C THR A 48 23.04 8.08 -1.60
N GLU A 49 23.20 9.16 -2.35
CA GLU A 49 22.10 9.93 -2.98
C GLU A 49 22.00 9.61 -4.49
N GLY A 50 22.88 8.76 -5.00
CA GLY A 50 23.00 8.38 -6.41
C GLY A 50 22.22 7.13 -6.80
N ALA A 51 21.25 6.70 -5.99
CA ALA A 51 20.43 5.53 -6.29
C ALA A 51 19.49 5.79 -7.49
N LEU A 52 19.15 4.72 -8.20
CA LEU A 52 18.06 4.69 -9.18
C LEU A 52 16.87 3.94 -8.59
N MET A 53 15.66 4.36 -8.95
CA MET A 53 14.43 3.60 -8.71
C MET A 53 14.12 2.78 -9.96
N VAL A 54 13.89 1.48 -9.78
CA VAL A 54 13.54 0.58 -10.87
C VAL A 54 12.12 0.06 -10.71
N HIS A 55 11.31 0.32 -11.73
CA HIS A 55 9.92 -0.09 -11.82
C HIS A 55 9.79 -1.24 -12.83
N ARG A 56 9.40 -2.42 -12.36
CA ARG A 56 9.15 -3.59 -13.20
C ARG A 56 7.69 -4.02 -13.11
N ARG A 57 7.15 -4.49 -14.23
CA ARG A 57 5.77 -4.94 -14.29
C ARG A 57 5.50 -6.07 -13.29
N GLY A 58 4.50 -5.87 -12.42
CA GLY A 58 4.06 -6.88 -11.46
C GLY A 58 5.07 -7.23 -10.37
N GLN A 59 6.13 -6.42 -10.20
CA GLN A 59 7.12 -6.61 -9.14
C GLN A 59 7.09 -5.44 -8.15
N PRO A 60 7.53 -5.65 -6.91
CA PRO A 60 7.87 -4.56 -6.02
C PRO A 60 8.92 -3.62 -6.62
N LEU A 61 8.86 -2.35 -6.24
CA LEU A 61 9.92 -1.41 -6.56
C LEU A 61 11.24 -1.88 -5.94
N SER A 62 12.34 -1.50 -6.58
CA SER A 62 13.69 -1.82 -6.12
C SER A 62 14.62 -0.66 -6.39
N TYR A 63 15.57 -0.43 -5.49
CA TYR A 63 16.70 0.45 -5.78
C TYR A 63 17.73 -0.27 -6.67
N ALA A 64 18.44 0.51 -7.47
CA ALA A 64 19.71 0.13 -8.07
C ALA A 64 20.78 1.14 -7.61
N PHE A 65 21.96 0.64 -7.28
CA PHE A 65 23.07 1.44 -6.76
C PHE A 65 24.24 1.35 -7.73
N ALA A 66 25.07 2.39 -7.82
CA ALA A 66 26.33 2.29 -8.55
C ALA A 66 27.15 1.15 -7.95
N ALA A 67 27.77 0.30 -8.79
CA ALA A 67 28.47 -0.89 -8.29
C ALA A 67 29.63 -0.53 -7.32
N GLU A 68 30.21 0.65 -7.48
CA GLU A 68 31.25 1.20 -6.60
C GLU A 68 30.74 1.67 -5.24
N ASP A 69 29.45 2.00 -5.12
CA ASP A 69 28.81 2.41 -3.86
C ASP A 69 28.45 1.20 -2.97
N VAL A 70 28.57 -0.03 -3.49
CA VAL A 70 28.15 -1.26 -2.80
C VAL A 70 29.38 -2.12 -2.50
N SER A 71 29.65 -2.33 -1.22
CA SER A 71 30.70 -3.24 -0.75
C SER A 71 30.13 -4.31 0.16
N GLU A 72 30.73 -5.51 0.15
CA GLU A 72 30.43 -6.62 1.08
C GLU A 72 29.00 -7.19 1.03
N LEU A 73 28.16 -6.73 0.11
CA LEU A 73 26.79 -7.20 -0.07
C LEU A 73 26.64 -8.05 -1.33
N PRO A 74 25.76 -9.08 -1.33
CA PRO A 74 25.41 -9.79 -2.55
C PRO A 74 24.72 -8.84 -3.53
N THR A 75 25.14 -8.87 -4.79
CA THR A 75 24.64 -7.99 -5.83
C THR A 75 24.17 -8.76 -7.07
N THR A 76 23.25 -8.18 -7.82
CA THR A 76 22.87 -8.63 -9.16
C THR A 76 22.92 -7.45 -10.12
N PRO A 77 23.57 -7.56 -11.30
CA PRO A 77 23.57 -6.48 -12.28
C PRO A 77 22.16 -6.07 -12.71
N VAL A 78 21.92 -4.76 -12.81
CA VAL A 78 20.69 -4.21 -13.37
C VAL A 78 20.91 -3.96 -14.87
N LEU A 79 20.39 -4.86 -15.70
CA LEU A 79 20.65 -4.85 -17.15
C LEU A 79 20.20 -3.56 -17.83
N GLU A 80 19.17 -2.92 -17.30
CA GLU A 80 18.61 -1.67 -17.81
C GLU A 80 19.43 -0.43 -17.44
N ALA A 81 20.40 -0.57 -16.53
CA ALA A 81 21.27 0.51 -16.06
C ALA A 81 22.72 0.00 -15.92
N PRO A 82 23.52 0.00 -17.00
CA PRO A 82 24.91 -0.45 -16.96
C PRO A 82 25.72 0.28 -15.87
N GLY A 83 26.50 -0.49 -15.11
CA GLY A 83 27.25 0.03 -13.95
C GLY A 83 26.46 0.03 -12.64
N PHE A 84 25.15 -0.27 -12.67
CA PHE A 84 24.32 -0.38 -11.47
C PHE A 84 24.01 -1.83 -11.10
N VAL A 85 23.83 -2.04 -9.80
CA VAL A 85 23.49 -3.33 -9.19
C VAL A 85 22.30 -3.20 -8.25
N SER A 86 21.52 -4.27 -8.14
CA SER A 86 20.51 -4.42 -7.08
C SER A 86 21.08 -5.23 -5.93
N VAL A 87 20.62 -4.93 -4.73
CA VAL A 87 20.94 -5.66 -3.50
C VAL A 87 19.67 -6.31 -2.98
N PRO A 88 19.66 -7.61 -2.64
CA PRO A 88 18.49 -8.25 -2.02
C PRO A 88 18.06 -7.50 -0.76
N TRP A 89 16.76 -7.25 -0.62
CA TRP A 89 16.22 -6.49 0.53
C TRP A 89 16.63 -7.10 1.88
N THR A 90 16.73 -8.43 1.94
CA THR A 90 17.09 -9.20 3.13
C THR A 90 18.60 -9.31 3.37
N ALA A 91 19.43 -8.65 2.56
CA ALA A 91 20.89 -8.68 2.73
C ALA A 91 21.38 -7.82 3.90
N VAL A 92 20.51 -6.99 4.48
CA VAL A 92 20.80 -6.06 5.57
C VAL A 92 19.67 -6.07 6.60
N ASP A 93 19.95 -5.57 7.80
CA ASP A 93 18.99 -5.55 8.91
C ASP A 93 17.99 -4.38 8.81
N ALA A 94 18.43 -3.28 8.19
CA ALA A 94 17.59 -2.10 8.02
C ALA A 94 17.95 -1.31 6.76
N TRP A 95 16.91 -0.79 6.13
CA TRP A 95 16.98 0.21 5.07
C TRP A 95 16.44 1.53 5.57
N PHE A 96 17.08 2.63 5.20
CA PHE A 96 16.61 3.98 5.47
C PHE A 96 16.56 4.80 4.20
N GLU A 97 15.54 5.66 4.09
CA GLU A 97 15.45 6.72 3.09
C GLU A 97 15.22 8.03 3.84
N GLU A 98 16.11 9.01 3.69
CA GLU A 98 16.04 10.29 4.39
C GLU A 98 15.85 10.13 5.92
N GLY A 99 16.53 9.15 6.50
CA GLY A 99 16.43 8.80 7.93
C GLY A 99 15.18 8.03 8.34
N ARG A 100 14.19 7.84 7.44
CA ARG A 100 13.02 7.00 7.69
C ARG A 100 13.35 5.53 7.47
N ARG A 101 13.15 4.69 8.49
CA ARG A 101 13.26 3.24 8.35
C ARG A 101 12.19 2.69 7.40
N LEU A 102 12.63 1.88 6.44
CA LEU A 102 11.78 1.16 5.49
C LEU A 102 11.56 -0.29 5.95
N VAL A 103 10.47 -0.92 5.52
CA VAL A 103 10.05 -2.24 6.04
C VAL A 103 10.13 -3.34 4.97
N HIS A 104 9.43 -3.21 3.85
CA HIS A 104 9.31 -4.30 2.87
C HIS A 104 10.02 -4.06 1.54
N TYR A 105 9.92 -2.85 1.02
CA TYR A 105 10.49 -2.42 -0.26
C TYR A 105 10.41 -0.88 -0.34
N PRO A 106 11.14 -0.24 -1.29
CA PRO A 106 11.09 1.20 -1.51
C PRO A 106 9.66 1.73 -1.74
N PRO A 107 9.23 2.79 -1.04
CA PRO A 107 7.97 3.46 -1.34
C PRO A 107 7.96 4.02 -2.77
N ASN A 108 6.82 3.93 -3.45
CA ASN A 108 6.68 4.52 -4.79
C ASN A 108 6.55 6.06 -4.68
N PRO A 109 7.43 6.84 -5.35
CA PRO A 109 7.38 8.31 -5.29
C PRO A 109 6.10 8.91 -5.90
N TYR A 110 5.39 8.16 -6.74
CA TYR A 110 4.13 8.55 -7.37
C TYR A 110 2.88 8.06 -6.63
N HIS A 111 3.05 7.29 -5.55
CA HIS A 111 1.90 6.79 -4.80
C HIS A 111 1.32 7.88 -3.92
N ARG A 112 -0.01 8.00 -3.95
CA ARG A 112 -0.76 8.98 -3.19
C ARG A 112 -1.90 8.31 -2.45
N VAL A 113 -2.14 8.84 -1.26
CA VAL A 113 -3.33 8.56 -0.46
C VAL A 113 -4.06 9.87 -0.26
N ASP A 114 -5.27 9.97 -0.80
CA ASP A 114 -6.16 11.12 -0.63
C ASP A 114 -7.33 10.72 0.26
N CYS A 115 -7.31 11.23 1.50
CA CYS A 115 -8.39 11.05 2.46
C CYS A 115 -9.33 12.26 2.41
N ARG A 116 -10.61 12.06 2.09
CA ARG A 116 -11.59 13.15 1.92
C ARG A 116 -12.86 12.87 2.71
N PRO A 117 -13.27 13.75 3.65
CA PRO A 117 -14.60 13.69 4.24
C PRO A 117 -15.68 13.72 3.15
N THR A 118 -16.75 12.95 3.33
CA THR A 118 -17.83 12.84 2.34
C THR A 118 -19.17 12.48 3.00
N ARG A 119 -20.23 12.48 2.19
CA ARG A 119 -21.60 12.07 2.59
C ARG A 119 -22.05 10.76 1.94
N ARG A 120 -21.10 9.99 1.40
CA ARG A 120 -21.35 8.67 0.80
C ARG A 120 -21.70 7.68 1.91
N ARG A 121 -22.82 6.98 1.75
CA ARG A 121 -23.30 6.06 2.78
C ARG A 121 -22.49 4.76 2.80
N LEU A 122 -22.16 4.30 3.99
CA LEU A 122 -21.62 2.98 4.28
C LEU A 122 -22.62 2.21 5.15
N ARG A 123 -23.02 1.02 4.70
CA ARG A 123 -23.77 0.05 5.51
C ARG A 123 -22.99 -1.25 5.56
N VAL A 124 -22.78 -1.76 6.77
CA VAL A 124 -22.07 -3.02 7.00
C VAL A 124 -22.93 -3.92 7.86
N LYS A 125 -23.16 -5.13 7.37
CA LYS A 125 -23.78 -6.21 8.13
C LYS A 125 -22.80 -7.37 8.30
N ILE A 126 -22.72 -7.89 9.52
CA ILE A 126 -21.92 -9.06 9.87
C ILE A 126 -22.87 -10.07 10.50
N LEU A 127 -22.97 -11.27 9.90
CA LEU A 127 -23.90 -12.33 10.34
C LEU A 127 -25.34 -11.82 10.55
N GLY A 128 -25.81 -10.94 9.65
CA GLY A 128 -27.14 -10.33 9.69
C GLY A 128 -27.30 -9.13 10.63
N VAL A 129 -26.35 -8.89 11.53
CA VAL A 129 -26.35 -7.74 12.45
C VAL A 129 -25.78 -6.51 11.76
N THR A 130 -26.52 -5.40 11.76
CA THR A 130 -26.00 -4.10 11.31
C THR A 130 -24.97 -3.58 12.30
N VAL A 131 -23.74 -3.38 11.83
CA VAL A 131 -22.61 -2.90 12.62
C VAL A 131 -22.31 -1.43 12.34
N VAL A 132 -22.57 -0.99 11.10
CA VAL A 132 -22.44 0.41 10.67
C VAL A 132 -23.59 0.72 9.73
N ASP A 133 -24.20 1.88 9.91
CA ASP A 133 -25.07 2.52 8.92
C ASP A 133 -24.96 4.05 9.09
N THR A 134 -24.10 4.67 8.29
CA THR A 134 -23.85 6.12 8.38
C THR A 134 -23.48 6.71 7.03
N ALA A 135 -23.76 8.00 6.87
CA ALA A 135 -23.24 8.83 5.77
C ALA A 135 -22.10 9.74 6.22
N ASP A 136 -21.72 9.75 7.50
CA ASP A 136 -20.54 10.47 7.97
C ASP A 136 -19.30 9.60 7.77
N THR A 137 -18.70 9.72 6.58
CA THR A 137 -17.61 8.85 6.14
C THR A 137 -16.44 9.67 5.61
N THR A 138 -15.25 9.07 5.64
CA THR A 138 -14.08 9.54 4.90
C THR A 138 -13.83 8.55 3.77
N ILE A 139 -13.83 9.04 2.52
CA ILE A 139 -13.41 8.23 1.37
C ILE A 139 -11.89 8.34 1.21
N VAL A 140 -11.24 7.18 1.04
CA VAL A 140 -9.82 7.07 0.75
C VAL A 140 -9.65 6.65 -0.69
N PHE A 141 -8.94 7.48 -1.45
CA PHE A 141 -8.41 7.15 -2.76
C PHE A 141 -6.94 6.82 -2.61
N GLU A 142 -6.56 5.61 -3.00
CA GLU A 142 -5.19 5.15 -2.98
C GLU A 142 -4.76 4.82 -4.41
N THR A 143 -3.58 5.29 -4.81
CA THR A 143 -3.09 5.09 -6.18
C THR A 143 -3.26 3.63 -6.60
N SER A 144 -3.99 3.43 -7.71
CA SER A 144 -4.20 2.13 -8.34
C SER A 144 -5.03 1.11 -7.54
N LEU A 145 -5.74 1.52 -6.48
CA LEU A 145 -6.67 0.69 -5.74
C LEU A 145 -8.12 1.22 -5.81
N ALA A 146 -9.08 0.33 -5.59
CA ALA A 146 -10.48 0.72 -5.46
C ALA A 146 -10.66 1.61 -4.21
N PRO A 147 -11.47 2.70 -4.28
CA PRO A 147 -11.71 3.55 -3.13
C PRO A 147 -12.35 2.79 -1.96
N ARG A 148 -12.02 3.16 -0.73
CA ARG A 148 -12.63 2.60 0.48
C ARG A 148 -13.25 3.70 1.34
N LEU A 149 -14.38 3.39 1.98
CA LEU A 149 -14.96 4.25 3.00
C LEU A 149 -14.45 3.84 4.38
N TYR A 150 -14.10 4.86 5.16
CA TYR A 150 -13.74 4.78 6.56
C TYR A 150 -14.80 5.50 7.38
N VAL A 151 -15.07 4.99 8.58
CA VAL A 151 -15.98 5.61 9.56
C VAL A 151 -15.27 5.81 10.88
N SER A 152 -15.71 6.80 11.66
CA SER A 152 -15.22 6.95 13.02
C SER A 152 -15.61 5.74 13.87
N VAL A 153 -14.86 5.45 14.94
CA VAL A 153 -15.13 4.30 15.81
C VAL A 153 -16.49 4.43 16.51
N GLU A 154 -16.97 5.66 16.75
CA GLU A 154 -18.27 5.95 17.36
C GLU A 154 -19.45 5.59 16.45
N ALA A 155 -19.24 5.56 15.14
CA ALA A 155 -20.24 5.11 14.17
C ALA A 155 -20.31 3.57 14.06
N VAL A 156 -19.38 2.86 14.72
CA VAL A 156 -19.33 1.41 14.78
C VAL A 156 -20.01 0.91 16.04
N ARG A 157 -20.84 -0.12 15.93
CA ARG A 157 -21.41 -0.81 17.08
C ARG A 157 -20.31 -1.52 17.89
N ALA A 158 -19.79 -0.83 18.90
CA ALA A 158 -18.60 -1.25 19.67
C ALA A 158 -18.71 -2.66 20.26
N GLU A 159 -19.90 -3.09 20.66
CA GLU A 159 -20.15 -4.43 21.23
C GLU A 159 -19.84 -5.59 20.28
N VAL A 160 -19.76 -5.31 18.97
CA VAL A 160 -19.56 -6.34 17.94
C VAL A 160 -18.08 -6.54 17.62
N LEU A 161 -17.22 -5.54 17.77
CA LEU A 161 -15.81 -5.63 17.37
C LEU A 161 -14.88 -5.84 18.56
N ARG A 162 -13.93 -6.75 18.40
CA ARG A 162 -12.81 -6.96 19.33
C ARG A 162 -11.50 -6.87 18.57
N ARG A 163 -10.54 -6.14 19.11
CA ARG A 163 -9.18 -6.07 18.55
C ARG A 163 -8.60 -7.48 18.48
N SER A 164 -7.98 -7.79 17.35
CA SER A 164 -7.23 -9.04 17.14
C SER A 164 -5.73 -8.81 17.37
N ASP A 165 -4.97 -9.91 17.46
CA ASP A 165 -3.50 -9.86 17.47
C ASP A 165 -2.90 -9.64 16.06
N THR A 166 -3.74 -9.62 15.01
CA THR A 166 -3.30 -9.42 13.63
C THR A 166 -2.94 -7.97 13.39
N ALA A 167 -1.73 -7.74 12.86
CA ALA A 167 -1.27 -6.47 12.34
C ALA A 167 -0.56 -6.64 11.00
N THR A 168 -0.69 -5.64 10.12
CA THR A 168 0.03 -5.61 8.84
C THR A 168 0.64 -4.24 8.60
N TYR A 169 1.74 -4.17 7.85
CA TYR A 169 2.38 -2.91 7.50
C TYR A 169 2.10 -2.52 6.05
N CYS A 170 1.64 -1.29 5.85
CA CYS A 170 1.51 -0.63 4.57
C CYS A 170 2.56 0.48 4.45
N ASN A 171 3.38 0.47 3.38
CA ASN A 171 4.40 1.49 3.14
C ASN A 171 3.86 2.94 3.13
N TYR A 172 2.56 3.12 2.87
CA TYR A 172 1.91 4.42 2.67
C TYR A 172 0.96 4.83 3.79
N LYS A 173 0.56 3.88 4.66
CA LYS A 173 -0.34 4.16 5.79
C LYS A 173 0.25 3.81 7.14
N GLY A 174 1.29 2.99 7.21
CA GLY A 174 1.86 2.50 8.47
C GLY A 174 1.25 1.17 8.90
N TRP A 175 1.19 0.94 10.21
CA TRP A 175 0.66 -0.29 10.78
C TRP A 175 -0.87 -0.28 10.85
N ALA A 176 -1.49 -1.25 10.20
CA ALA A 176 -2.90 -1.56 10.35
C ALA A 176 -3.10 -2.55 11.52
N THR A 177 -4.05 -2.23 12.40
CA THR A 177 -4.58 -3.14 13.42
C THR A 177 -5.89 -3.73 12.90
N TYR A 178 -6.12 -5.03 13.12
CA TYR A 178 -7.35 -5.71 12.69
C TYR A 178 -8.32 -5.96 13.85
N TRP A 179 -9.59 -6.04 13.51
CA TRP A 179 -10.71 -6.25 14.42
C TRP A 179 -11.53 -7.47 13.96
N SER A 180 -11.79 -8.38 14.88
CA SER A 180 -12.68 -9.52 14.69
C SER A 180 -14.08 -9.15 15.18
N ALA A 181 -15.11 -9.64 14.50
CA ALA A 181 -16.48 -9.49 14.97
C ALA A 181 -16.91 -10.70 15.81
N VAL A 182 -17.62 -10.45 16.91
CA VAL A 182 -18.22 -11.48 17.76
C VAL A 182 -19.73 -11.27 17.78
N VAL A 183 -20.48 -12.24 17.24
CA VAL A 183 -21.95 -12.20 17.19
C VAL A 183 -22.47 -13.50 17.79
N GLY A 184 -23.01 -13.42 19.01
CA GLY A 184 -23.30 -14.61 19.82
C GLY A 184 -22.02 -15.41 20.05
N ASP A 185 -22.03 -16.70 19.69
CA ASP A 185 -20.89 -17.60 19.83
C ASP A 185 -19.99 -17.68 18.57
N VAL A 186 -20.32 -16.91 17.52
CA VAL A 186 -19.57 -16.94 16.25
C VAL A 186 -18.59 -15.78 16.20
N VAL A 187 -17.34 -16.09 15.85
CA VAL A 187 -16.28 -15.13 15.60
C VAL A 187 -16.00 -15.05 14.10
N VAL A 188 -16.06 -13.84 13.53
CA VAL A 188 -15.58 -13.54 12.17
C VAL A 188 -14.22 -12.85 12.30
N PRO A 189 -13.11 -13.55 12.03
CA PRO A 189 -11.78 -12.99 12.25
C PRO A 189 -11.46 -11.88 11.24
N ASP A 190 -10.77 -10.85 11.70
CA ASP A 190 -10.14 -9.79 10.87
C ASP A 190 -11.09 -9.14 9.85
N VAL A 191 -12.34 -8.93 10.24
CA VAL A 191 -13.42 -8.39 9.40
C VAL A 191 -13.29 -6.88 9.15
N ALA A 192 -12.51 -6.19 9.97
CA ALA A 192 -12.25 -4.76 9.84
C ALA A 192 -10.80 -4.44 10.21
N TRP A 193 -10.32 -3.26 9.79
CA TRP A 193 -9.02 -2.74 10.18
C TRP A 193 -9.08 -1.23 10.45
N SER A 194 -8.10 -0.74 11.19
CA SER A 194 -7.86 0.69 11.44
C SER A 194 -6.36 0.97 11.44
N TYR A 195 -5.99 2.24 11.25
CA TYR A 195 -4.62 2.72 11.44
C TYR A 195 -4.63 3.64 12.65
N GLU A 196 -4.10 3.18 13.80
CA GLU A 196 -4.11 3.96 15.05
C GLU A 196 -3.20 5.20 14.94
N ASP A 197 -1.98 4.99 14.45
CA ASP A 197 -0.98 6.01 14.19
C ASP A 197 -0.50 5.91 12.74
N PRO A 198 -1.31 6.42 11.78
CA PRO A 198 -0.95 6.35 10.37
C PRO A 198 0.20 7.30 10.03
N LEU A 199 0.86 7.04 8.91
CA LEU A 199 1.82 7.98 8.33
C LEU A 199 1.17 9.35 8.02
N PRO A 200 1.93 10.46 7.98
CA PRO A 200 1.39 11.81 7.90
C PRO A 200 0.35 12.04 6.78
N GLU A 201 0.59 11.47 5.60
CA GLU A 201 -0.29 11.58 4.43
C GLU A 201 -1.66 10.93 4.63
N SER A 202 -1.74 9.99 5.58
CA SER A 202 -2.95 9.24 5.95
C SER A 202 -3.48 9.62 7.33
N SER A 203 -2.94 10.68 7.97
CA SER A 203 -3.42 11.19 9.27
C SER A 203 -4.93 11.45 9.37
N PRO A 204 -5.67 11.86 8.31
CA PRO A 204 -7.11 12.09 8.43
C PRO A 204 -7.95 10.84 8.71
N ILE A 205 -7.39 9.64 8.55
CA ILE A 205 -8.06 8.37 8.89
C ILE A 205 -7.52 7.72 10.18
N ALA A 206 -6.78 8.47 11.00
CA ALA A 206 -6.28 7.99 12.28
C ALA A 206 -7.44 7.44 13.14
N SER A 207 -7.28 6.21 13.59
CA SER A 207 -8.26 5.43 14.36
C SER A 207 -9.63 5.21 13.70
N MET A 208 -9.82 5.59 12.43
CA MET A 208 -11.03 5.27 11.68
C MET A 208 -11.02 3.80 11.24
N VAL A 209 -12.21 3.22 11.09
CA VAL A 209 -12.42 1.81 10.77
C VAL A 209 -12.92 1.64 9.34
N SER A 210 -12.39 0.64 8.64
CA SER A 210 -12.92 0.16 7.35
C SER A 210 -13.07 -1.36 7.36
N PHE A 211 -13.87 -1.92 6.44
CA PHE A 211 -14.37 -3.29 6.52
C PHE A 211 -14.01 -4.11 5.28
N ASP A 212 -13.74 -5.40 5.49
CA ASP A 212 -13.38 -6.34 4.44
C ASP A 212 -14.65 -6.87 3.75
N PRO A 213 -14.87 -6.55 2.46
CA PRO A 213 -16.07 -7.01 1.73
C PRO A 213 -16.11 -8.53 1.53
N ASP A 214 -14.98 -9.24 1.67
CA ASP A 214 -14.95 -10.70 1.58
C ASP A 214 -15.42 -11.37 2.89
N ARG A 215 -15.49 -10.61 3.99
CA ARG A 215 -15.82 -11.10 5.34
C ARG A 215 -17.10 -10.49 5.93
N ALA A 216 -17.60 -9.41 5.32
CA ALA A 216 -18.83 -8.73 5.74
C ALA A 216 -19.69 -8.36 4.53
N ALA A 217 -21.00 -8.26 4.73
CA ALA A 217 -21.88 -7.69 3.73
C ALA A 217 -21.73 -6.15 3.75
N VAL A 218 -20.83 -5.65 2.92
CA VAL A 218 -20.50 -4.22 2.78
C VAL A 218 -21.27 -3.62 1.60
N GLN A 219 -22.06 -2.58 1.88
CA GLN A 219 -22.69 -1.73 0.87
C GLN A 219 -22.14 -0.31 1.02
N ALA A 220 -21.31 0.11 0.07
CA ALA A 220 -20.66 1.42 0.07
C ALA A 220 -21.03 2.21 -1.19
N GLU A 221 -21.46 3.46 -1.03
CA GLU A 221 -21.75 4.36 -2.15
C GLU A 221 -20.47 4.91 -2.78
N LEU A 222 -19.70 4.06 -3.47
CA LEU A 222 -18.43 4.44 -4.09
C LEU A 222 -18.63 5.17 -5.43
N PRO A 223 -17.67 6.00 -5.87
CA PRO A 223 -17.63 6.49 -7.24
C PRO A 223 -17.50 5.31 -8.21
N HIS A 224 -18.35 5.26 -9.23
CA HIS A 224 -18.22 4.31 -10.32
C HIS A 224 -17.60 5.05 -11.52
N GLY A 225 -16.54 4.49 -12.10
CA GLY A 225 -16.10 4.92 -13.42
C GLY A 225 -17.26 4.70 -14.41
N ARG A 226 -17.47 5.61 -15.37
CA ARG A 226 -18.36 5.28 -16.49
C ARG A 226 -17.68 4.15 -17.27
N ASP A 227 -18.33 3.00 -17.43
CA ASP A 227 -17.90 1.88 -18.31
C ASP A 227 -17.65 2.30 -19.78
N ARG A 228 -17.93 3.56 -20.14
CA ARG A 228 -17.82 4.12 -21.48
C ARG A 228 -16.39 4.36 -21.98
N TYR A 229 -15.37 4.14 -21.16
CA TYR A 229 -13.97 4.14 -21.60
C TYR A 229 -13.41 2.71 -21.67
N HIS A 230 -14.19 1.77 -22.21
CA HIS A 230 -13.62 0.56 -22.78
C HIS A 230 -12.75 1.00 -23.97
N MET A 231 -11.49 1.35 -23.67
CA MET A 231 -10.46 1.48 -24.69
C MET A 231 -10.39 0.09 -25.35
N PRO A 232 -10.61 -0.01 -26.66
CA PRO A 232 -10.53 -1.29 -27.34
C PRO A 232 -9.18 -1.93 -27.03
N ARG A 233 -9.24 -3.22 -26.66
CA ARG A 233 -8.07 -4.06 -26.41
C ARG A 233 -7.22 -4.22 -27.67
#